data_AF-A0A914TME0-F1
#
_entry.id   AF-A0A914TME0-F1
#
_cell.length_a   1.000
_cell.length_b   1.000
_cell.length_c   1.000
_cell.angle_alpha   90.00
_cell.angle_beta   90.00
_cell.angle_gamma   90.00
#
_symmetry.space_group_name_H-M   'P 1'
#
loop_
_entity.id
_entity.type
_entity.pdbx_description
1 polymer ?
#
loop_
_entity_poly.entity_id
_entity_poly.type
_entity_poly.pdbx_seq_one_letter_code
_entity_poly.pdbx_strand_id
1 'polypeptide(L)'
;MYGLRMLVYVNASDYMPTTEATGIRLTIHDKEDFPFPDTFGYSAPTGYVSSFGLKLRRMSRLPAPYGDCVPDGKTSEYIYNDYEYSVEGCYRSCFQQLVLKDCRCGDPRFPVPLGSRHCEAADPVARNCLDERMGQLGGLHGSFRCRCQQPCRQSIYSVTYSPAKWPSQSLKIQLGSCNGTSEECTKHYKENGAIENGAMLEVFYEQLNFEMLTESEAYGLVNLLADFGGQLGLWCGISFLTCCEFVFLFFETAYMSAEHNYNIYKKKKEDKRKQRELWGT
;
A
#
# COMPACT_ATOMS: atom_id res chain seq x y z
N MET A 1 -21.08 -2.24 25.92
CA MET A 1 -20.33 -1.89 24.69
C MET A 1 -19.76 -3.17 24.13
N TYR A 2 -20.12 -3.51 22.89
CA TYR A 2 -19.54 -4.67 22.20
C TYR A 2 -18.19 -4.24 21.65
N GLY A 3 -17.12 -4.83 22.16
CA GLY A 3 -15.74 -4.47 21.85
C GLY A 3 -14.76 -5.30 22.68
N LEU A 4 -13.47 -5.08 22.47
CA LEU A 4 -12.41 -5.68 23.27
C LEU A 4 -12.17 -4.79 24.49
N ARG A 5 -12.31 -5.35 25.69
CA ARG A 5 -11.96 -4.67 26.94
C ARG A 5 -10.97 -5.52 27.71
N MET A 6 -9.81 -4.98 28.01
CA MET A 6 -8.72 -5.70 28.67
C MET A 6 -8.14 -4.85 29.79
N LEU A 7 -7.91 -5.47 30.95
CA LEU A 7 -7.09 -4.89 32.00
C LEU A 7 -5.69 -5.47 31.87
N VAL A 8 -4.70 -4.59 31.72
CA VAL A 8 -3.31 -4.98 31.60
C VAL A 8 -2.53 -4.44 32.79
N TYR A 9 -1.66 -5.28 33.33
CA TYR A 9 -0.74 -4.93 34.40
C TYR A 9 0.66 -4.77 33.83
N VAL A 10 1.27 -3.64 34.11
CA VAL A 10 2.63 -3.28 33.73
C VAL A 10 3.42 -3.09 35.01
N ASN A 11 4.42 -3.93 35.24
CA ASN A 11 5.27 -3.79 36.40
C ASN A 11 6.32 -2.69 36.16
N ALA A 12 6.02 -1.45 36.55
CA ALA A 12 6.93 -0.32 36.35
C ALA A 12 8.24 -0.46 37.16
N SER A 13 8.27 -1.29 38.21
CA SER A 13 9.48 -1.51 39.01
C SER A 13 10.57 -2.30 38.26
N ASP A 14 10.18 -3.12 37.27
CA ASP A 14 11.11 -3.90 36.44
C ASP A 14 11.70 -3.08 35.28
N TYR A 15 11.32 -1.82 35.14
CA TYR A 15 11.74 -0.99 34.02
C TYR A 15 13.21 -0.60 34.15
N MET A 16 13.92 -0.58 33.01
CA MET A 16 15.26 -0.02 32.98
C MET A 16 15.22 1.48 33.33
N PRO A 17 16.23 2.01 34.04
CA PRO A 17 16.28 3.42 34.44
C PRO A 17 16.37 4.39 33.25
N THR A 18 16.57 3.89 32.03
CA THR A 18 16.55 4.65 30.78
C THR A 18 15.15 4.83 30.19
N THR A 19 14.13 4.16 30.71
CA THR A 19 12.76 4.23 30.17
C THR A 19 12.03 5.44 30.73
N GLU A 20 11.66 6.38 29.85
CA GLU A 20 11.04 7.65 30.25
C GLU A 20 9.54 7.56 30.57
N ALA A 21 8.81 6.58 30.00
CA ALA A 21 7.36 6.50 30.09
C ALA A 21 6.84 5.10 30.45
N THR A 22 5.80 5.04 31.28
CA THR A 22 5.11 3.81 31.68
C THR A 22 3.78 3.65 30.94
N GLY A 23 3.58 2.49 30.32
CA GLY A 23 2.39 2.22 29.53
C GLY A 23 2.59 1.07 28.56
N ILE A 24 1.60 0.88 27.70
CA ILE A 24 1.58 -0.16 26.68
C ILE A 24 1.46 0.51 25.32
N ARG A 25 2.13 -0.06 24.33
CA ARG A 25 2.00 0.34 22.93
C ARG A 25 1.17 -0.70 22.20
N LEU A 26 0.07 -0.28 21.59
CA LEU A 26 -0.86 -1.15 20.86
C LEU A 26 -1.01 -0.69 19.42
N THR A 27 -1.18 -1.63 18.50
CA THR A 27 -1.36 -1.35 17.07
C THR A 27 -2.61 -2.06 16.60
N ILE A 28 -3.45 -1.35 15.86
CA ILE A 28 -4.67 -1.90 15.27
C ILE A 28 -4.41 -2.01 13.77
N HIS A 29 -4.51 -3.22 13.24
CA HIS A 29 -4.22 -3.54 11.85
C HIS A 29 -5.16 -4.65 11.34
N ASP A 30 -5.22 -4.84 10.02
CA ASP A 30 -5.96 -5.95 9.42
C ASP A 30 -5.22 -7.27 9.65
N LYS A 31 -5.93 -8.40 9.58
CA LYS A 31 -5.38 -9.74 9.87
C LYS A 31 -4.20 -10.10 8.96
N GLU A 32 -4.23 -9.64 7.73
CA GLU A 32 -3.26 -9.97 6.68
C GLU A 32 -2.05 -9.01 6.67
N ASP A 33 -2.13 -7.91 7.41
CA ASP A 33 -1.05 -6.92 7.53
C ASP A 33 -0.09 -7.24 8.67
N PHE A 34 1.20 -6.93 8.46
CA PHE A 34 2.19 -7.01 9.54
C PHE A 34 2.01 -5.84 10.52
N PRO A 35 1.94 -6.09 11.84
CA PRO A 35 1.87 -5.01 12.83
C PRO A 35 3.20 -4.27 12.94
N PHE A 36 3.20 -2.96 12.67
CA PHE A 36 4.34 -2.08 12.93
C PHE A 36 4.09 -1.21 14.17
N PRO A 37 4.32 -1.72 15.40
CA PRO A 37 4.08 -0.93 16.61
C PRO A 37 4.95 0.31 16.70
N ASP A 38 6.18 0.28 16.20
CA ASP A 38 7.07 1.44 16.28
C ASP A 38 6.52 2.65 15.51
N THR A 39 5.88 2.44 14.36
CA THR A 39 5.38 3.51 13.48
C THR A 39 3.90 3.81 13.68
N PHE A 40 3.06 2.78 13.76
CA PHE A 40 1.59 2.91 13.83
C PHE A 40 1.00 2.59 15.22
N GLY A 41 1.87 2.45 16.23
CA GLY A 41 1.44 2.16 17.59
C GLY A 41 0.88 3.38 18.33
N TYR A 42 -0.21 3.15 19.05
CA TYR A 42 -0.81 4.07 20.01
C TYR A 42 -0.33 3.74 21.43
N SER A 43 -0.04 4.78 22.21
CA SER A 43 0.37 4.64 23.61
C SER A 43 -0.85 4.69 24.53
N ALA A 44 -0.99 3.69 25.38
CA ALA A 44 -1.96 3.64 26.46
C ALA A 44 -1.23 3.75 27.81
N PRO A 45 -1.31 4.90 28.50
CA PRO A 45 -0.64 5.10 29.77
C PRO A 45 -1.28 4.26 30.87
N THR A 46 -0.49 3.90 31.87
CA THR A 46 -1.02 3.33 33.11
C THR A 46 -1.77 4.39 33.92
N GLY A 47 -2.76 3.98 34.71
CA GLY A 47 -3.60 4.93 35.47
C GLY A 47 -4.82 5.48 34.72
N TYR A 48 -5.04 5.01 33.49
CA TYR A 48 -6.11 5.48 32.64
C TYR A 48 -6.90 4.30 32.05
N VAL A 49 -8.18 4.54 31.79
CA VAL A 49 -8.94 3.85 30.75
C VAL A 49 -8.60 4.55 29.44
N SER A 50 -7.94 3.83 28.56
CA SER A 50 -7.67 4.25 27.19
C SER A 50 -8.69 3.61 26.26
N SER A 51 -9.58 4.45 25.74
CA SER A 51 -10.65 4.07 24.84
C SER A 51 -10.26 4.42 23.40
N PHE A 52 -10.33 3.44 22.50
CA PHE A 52 -9.97 3.53 21.10
C PHE A 52 -11.20 3.23 20.24
N GLY A 53 -11.75 4.29 19.63
CA GLY A 53 -12.85 4.21 18.68
C GLY A 53 -12.31 3.90 17.28
N LEU A 54 -12.81 2.84 16.65
CA LEU A 54 -12.40 2.40 15.32
C LEU A 54 -13.40 2.82 14.25
N LYS A 55 -12.87 3.24 13.10
CA LYS A 55 -13.59 3.41 11.82
C LYS A 55 -12.81 2.71 10.71
N LEU A 56 -13.45 1.74 10.05
CA LEU A 56 -12.84 1.01 8.93
C LEU A 56 -13.00 1.81 7.63
N ARG A 57 -11.88 2.05 6.95
CA ARG A 57 -11.81 2.66 5.62
C ARG A 57 -11.15 1.68 4.65
N ARG A 58 -11.86 1.27 3.60
CA ARG A 58 -11.32 0.44 2.52
C ARG A 58 -11.01 1.31 1.31
N MET A 59 -9.77 1.27 0.86
CA MET A 59 -9.31 2.04 -0.28
C MET A 59 -8.93 1.10 -1.43
N SER A 60 -9.47 1.41 -2.61
CA SER A 60 -9.15 0.73 -3.87
C SER A 60 -8.66 1.77 -4.87
N ARG A 61 -7.42 1.65 -5.32
CA ARG A 61 -6.77 2.52 -6.29
C ARG A 61 -6.69 1.84 -7.65
N LEU A 62 -6.57 2.64 -8.70
CA LEU A 62 -6.39 2.12 -10.05
C LEU A 62 -4.90 1.87 -10.35
N PRO A 63 -4.55 0.73 -10.96
CA PRO A 63 -3.19 0.48 -11.43
C PRO A 63 -2.86 1.32 -12.68
N ALA A 64 -1.61 1.19 -13.14
CA ALA A 64 -1.18 1.79 -14.39
C ALA A 64 -2.08 1.30 -15.56
N PRO A 65 -2.50 2.17 -16.49
CA PRO A 65 -2.01 3.53 -16.76
C PRO A 65 -2.70 4.69 -16.01
N TYR A 66 -3.74 4.42 -15.20
CA TYR A 66 -4.53 5.47 -14.54
C TYR A 66 -3.94 5.92 -13.19
N GLY A 67 -3.23 5.02 -12.51
CA GLY A 67 -2.51 5.31 -11.26
C GLY A 67 -1.16 4.58 -11.17
N ASP A 68 -0.43 4.80 -10.07
CA ASP A 68 0.85 4.13 -9.77
C ASP A 68 0.72 3.34 -8.46
N CYS A 69 -0.11 2.30 -8.47
CA CYS A 69 -0.29 1.37 -7.35
C CYS A 69 0.20 -0.03 -7.70
N VAL A 70 0.60 -0.79 -6.67
CA VAL A 70 1.08 -2.18 -6.82
C VAL A 70 -0.07 -3.16 -6.55
N PRO A 71 -0.46 -4.02 -7.52
CA PRO A 71 -1.61 -4.92 -7.36
C PRO A 71 -1.29 -6.14 -6.48
N ASP A 72 -0.12 -6.77 -6.65
CA ASP A 72 0.29 -8.00 -5.95
C ASP A 72 1.67 -7.81 -5.28
N GLY A 73 1.86 -6.74 -4.50
CA GLY A 73 3.17 -6.17 -4.12
C GLY A 73 4.21 -7.04 -3.40
N LYS A 74 4.07 -8.36 -3.37
CA LYS A 74 5.10 -9.31 -2.92
C LYS A 74 6.15 -9.51 -4.01
N THR A 75 7.12 -8.61 -4.10
CA THR A 75 8.38 -8.90 -4.80
C THR A 75 9.12 -10.03 -4.05
N SER A 76 9.94 -10.84 -4.73
CA SER A 76 10.81 -11.86 -4.09
C SER A 76 11.76 -11.31 -3.02
N GLU A 77 11.88 -9.99 -2.99
CA GLU A 77 12.74 -9.17 -2.16
C GLU A 77 12.06 -8.70 -0.85
N TYR A 78 10.77 -8.95 -0.70
CA TYR A 78 9.99 -8.56 0.48
C TYR A 78 10.32 -9.49 1.66
N ILE A 79 10.70 -8.92 2.80
CA ILE A 79 11.13 -9.72 3.97
C ILE A 79 9.96 -10.28 4.78
N TYR A 80 8.74 -9.78 4.56
CA TYR A 80 7.52 -10.16 5.29
C TYR A 80 6.60 -11.05 4.43
N ASN A 81 7.13 -12.16 3.90
CA ASN A 81 6.45 -13.00 2.90
C ASN A 81 5.04 -13.49 3.31
N ASP A 82 4.83 -13.77 4.60
CA ASP A 82 3.56 -14.28 5.13
C ASP A 82 2.44 -13.22 5.16
N TYR A 83 2.79 -11.94 5.04
CA TYR A 83 1.87 -10.81 5.17
C TYR A 83 1.65 -10.12 3.82
N GLU A 84 0.57 -9.34 3.72
CA GLU A 84 0.29 -8.51 2.54
C GLU A 84 1.33 -7.38 2.41
N TYR A 85 1.44 -6.85 1.19
CA TYR A 85 2.37 -5.77 0.90
C TYR A 85 1.91 -4.47 1.58
N SER A 86 2.80 -3.89 2.37
CA SER A 86 2.63 -2.57 2.97
C SER A 86 3.79 -1.66 2.56
N VAL A 87 3.53 -0.35 2.53
CA VAL A 87 4.54 0.65 2.19
C VAL A 87 5.68 0.63 3.21
N GLU A 88 5.37 0.54 4.52
CA GLU A 88 6.38 0.41 5.58
C GLU A 88 7.20 -0.88 5.45
N GLY A 89 6.53 -2.00 5.14
CA GLY A 89 7.22 -3.26 4.87
C GLY A 89 8.19 -3.16 3.69
N CYS A 90 7.82 -2.42 2.63
CA CYS A 90 8.67 -2.18 1.47
C CYS A 90 9.93 -1.38 1.85
N TYR A 91 9.77 -0.27 2.59
CA TYR A 91 10.91 0.55 3.02
C TYR A 91 11.86 -0.26 3.92
N ARG A 92 11.32 -1.04 4.85
CA ARG A 92 12.13 -1.92 5.73
C ARG A 92 12.82 -3.03 4.94
N SER A 93 12.14 -3.62 3.94
CA SER A 93 12.74 -4.63 3.06
C SER A 93 13.90 -4.04 2.26
N CYS A 94 13.68 -2.89 1.62
CA CYS A 94 14.72 -2.19 0.86
C CYS A 94 15.92 -1.80 1.74
N PHE A 95 15.66 -1.28 2.96
CA PHE A 95 16.71 -1.00 3.93
C PHE A 95 17.52 -2.25 4.26
N GLN A 96 16.84 -3.36 4.57
CA GLN A 96 17.49 -4.61 4.92
C GLN A 96 18.37 -5.16 3.79
N GLN A 97 17.94 -5.04 2.54
CA GLN A 97 18.72 -5.46 1.38
C GLN A 97 19.97 -4.61 1.17
N LEU A 98 19.87 -3.29 1.34
CA LEU A 98 21.02 -2.39 1.26
C LEU A 98 22.05 -2.72 2.33
N VAL A 99 21.58 -2.97 3.56
CA VAL A 99 22.42 -3.41 4.68
C VAL A 99 23.08 -4.76 4.40
N LEU A 100 22.35 -5.73 3.87
CA LEU A 100 22.91 -7.03 3.48
C LEU A 100 23.96 -6.91 2.37
N LYS A 101 23.76 -6.01 1.40
CA LYS A 101 24.70 -5.77 0.29
C LYS A 101 26.00 -5.14 0.77
N ASP A 102 25.91 -4.16 1.67
CA ASP A 102 27.05 -3.34 2.07
C ASP A 102 27.77 -3.91 3.32
N CYS A 103 27.02 -4.34 4.33
CA CYS A 103 27.55 -4.83 5.61
C CYS A 103 27.64 -6.37 5.69
N ARG A 104 27.08 -7.11 4.71
CA ARG A 104 27.07 -8.60 4.64
C ARG A 104 26.37 -9.31 5.81
N CYS A 105 25.62 -8.57 6.62
CA CYS A 105 24.78 -9.08 7.69
C CYS A 105 23.51 -8.23 7.73
N GLY A 106 22.41 -8.78 8.24
CA GLY A 106 21.13 -8.07 8.32
C GLY A 106 20.92 -7.37 9.65
N ASP A 107 20.15 -6.30 9.67
CA ASP A 107 19.79 -5.59 10.89
C ASP A 107 18.96 -6.50 11.82
N PRO A 108 19.34 -6.67 13.11
CA PRO A 108 18.62 -7.48 14.08
C PRO A 108 17.16 -7.08 14.35
N ARG A 109 16.77 -5.84 14.03
CA ARG A 109 15.41 -5.32 14.27
C ARG A 109 14.39 -5.83 13.25
N PHE A 110 14.85 -6.34 12.11
CA PHE A 110 14.00 -6.79 11.02
C PHE A 110 14.31 -8.25 10.67
N PRO A 111 13.32 -9.02 10.17
CA PRO A 111 13.60 -10.37 9.70
C PRO A 111 14.61 -10.35 8.55
N VAL A 112 15.46 -11.37 8.50
CA VAL A 112 16.42 -11.59 7.42
C VAL A 112 15.91 -12.66 6.45
N PRO A 113 16.19 -12.52 5.14
CA PRO A 113 15.87 -13.54 4.16
C PRO A 113 16.64 -14.85 4.43
N LEU A 114 16.07 -15.97 3.99
CA LEU A 114 16.64 -17.31 4.13
C LEU A 114 18.08 -17.37 3.59
N GLY A 115 19.02 -17.82 4.43
CA GLY A 115 20.44 -17.92 4.10
C GLY A 115 21.30 -16.72 4.54
N SER A 116 20.68 -15.64 5.04
CA SER A 116 21.39 -14.51 5.66
C SER A 116 21.36 -14.60 7.18
N ARG A 117 22.38 -14.04 7.84
CA ARG A 117 22.46 -13.96 9.31
C ARG A 117 22.30 -12.51 9.78
N HIS A 118 21.77 -12.35 10.99
CA HIS A 118 21.72 -11.06 11.65
C HIS A 118 23.14 -10.63 12.04
N CYS A 119 23.37 -9.31 12.08
CA CYS A 119 24.62 -8.75 12.59
C CYS A 119 24.74 -9.03 14.09
N GLU A 120 25.92 -9.45 14.54
CA GLU A 120 26.20 -9.67 15.95
C GLU A 120 26.39 -8.33 16.66
N ALA A 121 25.70 -8.10 17.78
CA ALA A 121 25.83 -6.86 18.54
C ALA A 121 27.24 -6.64 19.14
N ALA A 122 28.02 -7.72 19.25
CA ALA A 122 29.39 -7.70 19.74
C ALA A 122 30.43 -7.31 18.69
N ASP A 123 30.09 -7.39 17.38
CA ASP A 123 31.02 -7.05 16.31
C ASP A 123 31.05 -5.52 16.09
N PRO A 124 32.17 -4.83 16.40
CA PRO A 124 32.26 -3.39 16.24
C PRO A 124 32.23 -2.94 14.78
N VAL A 125 32.70 -3.78 13.83
CA VAL A 125 32.73 -3.43 12.40
C VAL A 125 31.32 -3.44 11.84
N ALA A 126 30.57 -4.51 12.12
CA ALA A 126 29.17 -4.63 11.72
C ALA A 126 28.33 -3.50 12.33
N ARG A 127 28.52 -3.19 13.62
CA ARG A 127 27.81 -2.13 14.31
C ARG A 127 28.07 -0.75 13.70
N ASN A 128 29.32 -0.40 13.42
CA ASN A 128 29.65 0.88 12.80
C ASN A 128 29.06 0.99 11.38
N CYS A 129 29.06 -0.10 10.61
CA CYS A 129 28.43 -0.14 9.29
C CYS A 129 26.92 0.09 9.35
N LEU A 130 26.24 -0.55 10.30
CA LEU A 130 24.81 -0.36 10.53
C LEU A 130 24.48 1.08 10.93
N ASP A 131 25.25 1.68 11.83
CA ASP A 131 25.03 3.06 12.29
C ASP A 131 25.22 4.07 11.17
N GLU A 132 26.28 3.91 10.36
CA GLU A 132 26.52 4.74 9.18
C GLU A 132 25.37 4.64 8.16
N ARG A 133 24.92 3.42 7.86
CA ARG A 133 23.82 3.19 6.92
C ARG A 133 22.48 3.66 7.45
N MET A 134 22.22 3.49 8.74
CA MET A 134 21.04 4.02 9.40
C MET A 134 21.02 5.56 9.35
N GLY A 135 22.16 6.21 9.59
CA GLY A 135 22.29 7.67 9.45
C GLY A 135 22.09 8.17 8.03
N GLN A 136 22.63 7.46 7.02
CA GLN A 136 22.49 7.83 5.61
C GLN A 136 21.06 7.62 5.07
N LEU A 137 20.40 6.52 5.44
CA LEU A 137 19.04 6.25 5.00
C LEU A 137 17.97 6.98 5.82
N GLY A 138 18.27 7.34 7.07
CA GLY A 138 17.39 8.15 7.91
C GLY A 138 17.30 9.62 7.46
N GLY A 139 18.23 10.09 6.62
CA GLY A 139 18.20 11.43 6.04
C GLY A 139 17.31 11.56 4.80
N LEU A 140 17.07 12.82 4.38
CA LEU A 140 16.25 13.18 3.21
C LEU A 140 16.67 12.48 1.89
N HIS A 141 17.93 12.01 1.80
CA HIS A 141 18.46 11.29 0.63
C HIS A 141 18.17 9.79 0.59
N GLY A 142 17.82 9.15 1.71
CA GLY A 142 17.52 7.71 1.76
C GLY A 142 16.27 7.32 0.96
N SER A 143 15.28 8.21 0.93
CA SER A 143 13.99 8.00 0.24
C SER A 143 14.14 7.78 -1.27
N PHE A 144 15.16 8.37 -1.92
CA PHE A 144 15.35 8.22 -3.37
C PHE A 144 15.86 6.84 -3.82
N ARG A 145 16.40 6.01 -2.92
CA ARG A 145 16.91 4.68 -3.27
C ARG A 145 15.85 3.59 -3.25
N CYS A 146 14.73 3.82 -2.54
CA CYS A 146 13.67 2.84 -2.37
C CYS A 146 12.37 3.34 -3.01
N ARG A 147 12.00 2.79 -4.17
CA ARG A 147 10.72 3.13 -4.82
C ARG A 147 9.61 2.24 -4.27
N CYS A 148 8.98 2.69 -3.18
CA CYS A 148 7.86 1.99 -2.55
C CYS A 148 6.55 2.70 -2.86
N GLN A 149 5.74 2.10 -3.74
CA GLN A 149 4.42 2.62 -4.09
C GLN A 149 3.32 2.09 -3.17
N GLN A 150 2.17 2.76 -3.15
CA GLN A 150 1.03 2.33 -2.34
C GLN A 150 0.36 1.07 -2.95
N PRO A 151 -0.17 0.15 -2.12
CA PRO A 151 -0.94 -0.99 -2.63
C PRO A 151 -2.23 -0.52 -3.30
N CYS A 152 -2.67 -1.26 -4.32
CA CYS A 152 -3.95 -0.97 -4.98
C CYS A 152 -5.13 -1.23 -4.06
N ARG A 153 -5.04 -2.19 -3.14
CA ARG A 153 -6.09 -2.50 -2.15
C ARG A 153 -5.52 -2.34 -0.76
N GLN A 154 -6.21 -1.58 0.08
CA GLN A 154 -5.76 -1.35 1.46
C GLN A 154 -6.94 -1.17 2.40
N SER A 155 -6.89 -1.85 3.54
CA SER A 155 -7.78 -1.60 4.69
C SER A 155 -7.07 -0.70 5.69
N ILE A 156 -7.64 0.44 6.03
CA ILE A 156 -7.09 1.39 7.02
C ILE A 156 -8.09 1.53 8.17
N TYR A 157 -7.60 1.32 9.39
CA TYR A 157 -8.36 1.60 10.61
C TYR A 157 -8.03 3.01 11.10
N SER A 158 -8.99 3.92 10.95
CA SER A 158 -8.90 5.23 11.60
C SER A 158 -9.27 5.08 13.06
N VAL A 159 -8.42 5.58 13.96
CA VAL A 159 -8.57 5.42 15.40
C VAL A 159 -8.75 6.79 16.07
N THR A 160 -9.78 6.92 16.89
CA THR A 160 -9.99 8.08 17.78
C THR A 160 -9.65 7.66 19.21
N TYR A 161 -8.78 8.44 19.86
CA TYR A 161 -8.32 8.16 21.22
C TYR A 161 -9.05 9.03 22.25
N SER A 162 -9.54 8.40 23.33
CA SER A 162 -10.07 9.09 24.50
C SER A 162 -9.58 8.45 25.81
N PRO A 163 -8.90 9.22 26.69
CA PRO A 163 -8.52 8.76 28.01
C PRO A 163 -9.51 9.18 29.11
N ALA A 164 -9.67 8.34 30.13
CA ALA A 164 -10.33 8.66 31.38
C ALA A 164 -9.51 8.14 32.57
N LYS A 165 -9.51 8.84 33.71
CA LYS A 165 -8.73 8.40 34.89
C LYS A 165 -9.25 7.07 35.44
N TRP A 166 -8.35 6.14 35.75
CA TRP A 166 -8.68 4.82 36.29
C TRP A 166 -7.67 4.35 37.35
N PRO A 167 -8.10 3.73 38.45
CA PRO A 167 -9.49 3.48 38.88
C PRO A 167 -10.14 4.73 39.51
N SER A 168 -11.48 4.80 39.45
CA SER A 168 -12.24 5.81 40.20
C SER A 168 -12.22 5.50 41.70
N GLN A 169 -12.44 6.51 42.55
CA GLN A 169 -12.42 6.35 44.02
C GLN A 169 -13.48 5.35 44.52
N SER A 170 -14.57 5.19 43.78
CA SER A 170 -15.69 4.29 44.15
C SER A 170 -15.56 2.89 43.55
N LEU A 171 -14.61 2.65 42.65
CA LEU A 171 -14.49 1.36 41.97
C LEU A 171 -13.78 0.34 42.87
N LYS A 172 -14.54 -0.68 43.30
CA LYS A 172 -13.97 -1.89 43.87
C LYS A 172 -13.46 -2.80 42.74
N ILE A 173 -12.14 -2.86 42.56
CA ILE A 173 -11.54 -3.70 41.52
C ILE A 173 -11.75 -5.17 41.90
N GLN A 174 -12.69 -5.84 41.23
CA GLN A 174 -12.92 -7.29 41.32
C GLN A 174 -12.39 -8.03 40.09
N LEU A 175 -11.83 -7.31 39.11
CA LEU A 175 -11.43 -7.84 37.81
C LEU A 175 -9.90 -8.00 37.76
N GLY A 176 -9.42 -9.23 37.53
CA GLY A 176 -8.00 -9.56 37.36
C GLY A 176 -7.51 -10.69 38.27
N SER A 177 -6.20 -11.00 38.19
CA SER A 177 -5.53 -12.10 38.92
C SER A 177 -5.23 -11.79 40.40
N CYS A 178 -5.98 -10.87 41.01
CA CYS A 178 -5.79 -10.51 42.41
C CYS A 178 -6.80 -11.27 43.27
N ASN A 179 -6.30 -12.21 44.07
CA ASN A 179 -7.10 -13.15 44.87
C ASN A 179 -7.44 -12.61 46.27
N GLY A 180 -7.20 -11.31 46.51
CA GLY A 180 -7.34 -10.63 47.80
C GLY A 180 -8.61 -9.77 47.92
N THR A 181 -8.68 -8.99 48.99
CA THR A 181 -9.75 -8.00 49.19
C THR A 181 -9.63 -6.86 48.17
N SER A 182 -10.76 -6.18 47.87
CA SER A 182 -10.78 -5.07 46.90
C SER A 182 -9.78 -3.94 47.22
N GLU A 183 -9.42 -3.76 48.50
CA GLU A 183 -8.46 -2.75 48.95
C GLU A 183 -7.02 -3.18 48.65
N GLU A 184 -6.67 -4.46 48.84
CA GLU A 184 -5.38 -5.03 48.49
C GLU A 184 -5.15 -4.98 46.98
N CYS A 185 -6.17 -5.27 46.18
CA CYS A 185 -6.07 -5.18 44.72
C CYS A 185 -5.93 -3.73 44.26
N THR A 186 -6.61 -2.79 44.91
CA THR A 186 -6.42 -1.36 44.61
C THR A 186 -5.00 -0.90 44.95
N LYS A 187 -4.43 -1.40 46.05
CA LYS A 187 -3.04 -1.13 46.45
C LYS A 187 -2.03 -1.76 45.49
N HIS A 188 -2.30 -2.96 44.97
CA HIS A 188 -1.45 -3.64 43.98
C HIS A 188 -1.34 -2.87 42.66
N TYR A 189 -2.45 -2.26 42.19
CA TYR A 189 -2.43 -1.44 40.98
C TYR A 189 -1.97 0.00 41.19
N LYS A 190 -1.96 0.50 42.44
CA LYS A 190 -1.51 1.85 42.84
C LYS A 190 -0.31 1.80 43.78
N GLU A 191 0.70 1.02 43.43
CA GLU A 191 1.83 0.76 44.31
C GLU A 191 2.40 2.07 44.90
N ASN A 192 2.39 2.15 46.23
CA ASN A 192 2.86 3.29 47.04
C ASN A 192 2.21 4.66 46.72
N GLY A 193 1.00 4.68 46.14
CA GLY A 193 0.18 5.88 45.97
C GLY A 193 0.63 6.86 44.88
N ALA A 194 1.75 6.61 44.22
CA ALA A 194 2.31 7.47 43.17
C ALA A 194 2.48 6.76 41.81
N ILE A 195 2.68 5.45 41.80
CA ILE A 195 2.93 4.68 40.57
C ILE A 195 1.69 3.85 40.26
N GLU A 196 1.05 4.17 39.14
CA GLU A 196 -0.09 3.40 38.64
C GLU A 196 0.47 2.31 37.70
N ASN A 197 0.29 1.04 38.07
CA ASN A 197 0.80 -0.13 37.34
C ASN A 197 -0.28 -0.78 36.45
N GLY A 198 -1.54 -0.35 36.56
CA GLY A 198 -2.65 -0.89 35.76
C GLY A 198 -3.06 0.04 34.63
N ALA A 199 -3.30 -0.51 33.45
CA ALA A 199 -3.88 0.19 32.30
C ALA A 199 -5.14 -0.55 31.85
N MET A 200 -6.26 0.17 31.70
CA MET A 200 -7.48 -0.38 31.15
C MET A 200 -7.58 0.00 29.68
N LEU A 201 -7.73 -0.99 28.80
CA LEU A 201 -7.83 -0.82 27.36
C LEU A 201 -9.26 -1.14 26.90
N GLU A 202 -9.83 -0.26 26.10
CA GLU A 202 -11.13 -0.47 25.46
C GLU A 202 -11.00 -0.18 23.97
N VAL A 203 -11.25 -1.17 23.12
CA VAL A 203 -11.24 -1.03 21.66
C VAL A 203 -12.62 -1.39 21.14
N PHE A 204 -13.27 -0.45 20.44
CA PHE A 204 -14.63 -0.62 19.94
C PHE A 204 -14.82 0.08 18.61
N TYR A 205 -15.79 -0.37 17.81
CA TYR A 205 -16.19 0.35 16.60
C TYR A 205 -17.08 1.54 16.97
N GLU A 206 -16.75 2.73 16.46
CA GLU A 206 -17.60 3.92 16.67
C GLU A 206 -18.95 3.76 16.00
N GLN A 207 -18.94 3.15 14.82
CA GLN A 207 -20.11 2.87 14.00
C GLN A 207 -19.89 1.52 13.31
N LEU A 208 -20.98 0.77 13.07
CA LEU A 208 -20.94 -0.52 12.36
C LEU A 208 -20.92 -0.36 10.82
N ASN A 209 -20.62 0.84 10.33
CA ASN A 209 -20.41 1.11 8.91
C ASN A 209 -18.91 1.09 8.57
N PHE A 210 -18.63 0.97 7.29
CA PHE A 210 -17.29 1.14 6.75
C PHE A 210 -17.36 2.15 5.60
N GLU A 211 -16.29 2.91 5.42
CA GLU A 211 -16.16 3.84 4.32
C GLU A 211 -15.40 3.15 3.19
N MET A 212 -15.91 3.23 1.96
CA MET A 212 -15.24 2.67 0.79
C MET A 212 -14.83 3.81 -0.14
N LEU A 213 -13.53 3.95 -0.39
CA LEU A 213 -12.93 4.92 -1.30
C LEU A 213 -12.38 4.16 -2.50
N THR A 214 -13.11 4.17 -3.61
CA THR A 214 -12.70 3.51 -4.85
C THR A 214 -12.42 4.53 -5.94
N GLU A 215 -11.23 4.47 -6.53
CA GLU A 215 -10.92 5.20 -7.74
C GLU A 215 -11.53 4.50 -8.96
N SER A 216 -12.20 5.29 -9.80
CA SER A 216 -12.74 4.84 -11.09
C SER A 216 -12.20 5.74 -12.20
N GLU A 217 -12.09 5.17 -13.41
CA GLU A 217 -11.65 5.93 -14.56
C GLU A 217 -12.64 7.08 -14.82
N ALA A 218 -12.14 8.31 -14.90
CA ALA A 218 -12.98 9.46 -15.19
C ALA A 218 -13.50 9.42 -16.64
N TYR A 219 -12.73 8.81 -17.55
CA TYR A 219 -13.05 8.75 -18.97
C TYR A 219 -12.56 7.43 -19.59
N GLY A 220 -13.51 6.55 -19.91
CA GLY A 220 -13.24 5.30 -20.60
C GLY A 220 -13.22 5.46 -22.12
N LEU A 221 -12.69 4.46 -22.82
CA LEU A 221 -12.64 4.43 -24.30
C LEU A 221 -14.03 4.52 -24.95
N VAL A 222 -15.06 3.98 -24.29
CA VAL A 222 -16.44 4.05 -24.77
C VAL A 222 -16.94 5.48 -24.79
N ASN A 223 -16.66 6.26 -23.73
CA ASN A 223 -17.04 7.67 -23.66
C ASN A 223 -16.29 8.47 -24.72
N LEU A 224 -15.00 8.16 -24.94
CA LEU A 224 -14.19 8.78 -25.99
C LEU A 224 -14.79 8.58 -27.39
N LEU A 225 -15.17 7.35 -27.72
CA LEU A 225 -15.78 7.04 -29.01
C LEU A 225 -17.18 7.65 -29.15
N ALA A 226 -17.95 7.69 -28.06
CA ALA A 226 -19.27 8.31 -28.05
C ALA A 226 -19.18 9.83 -28.30
N ASP A 227 -18.26 10.53 -27.64
CA ASP A 227 -18.08 11.97 -27.82
C ASP A 227 -17.51 12.30 -29.21
N PHE A 228 -16.54 11.52 -29.69
CA PHE A 228 -15.98 11.71 -31.04
C PHE A 228 -17.04 11.46 -32.13
N GLY A 229 -17.81 10.37 -32.01
CA GLY A 229 -18.92 10.06 -32.91
C GLY A 229 -20.05 11.09 -32.82
N GLY A 230 -20.34 11.58 -31.62
CA GLY A 230 -21.34 12.62 -31.38
C GLY A 230 -20.96 13.94 -32.01
N GLN A 231 -19.71 14.38 -31.85
CA GLN A 231 -19.21 15.62 -32.48
C GLN A 231 -19.15 15.49 -34.01
N LEU A 232 -18.62 14.40 -34.55
CA LEU A 232 -18.58 14.20 -36.01
C LEU A 232 -19.98 14.09 -36.64
N GLY A 233 -20.90 13.42 -35.95
CA GLY A 233 -22.30 13.31 -36.37
C GLY A 233 -23.03 14.64 -36.32
N LEU A 234 -22.79 15.46 -35.28
CA LEU A 234 -23.45 16.76 -35.13
C LEU A 234 -22.95 17.80 -36.15
N TRP A 235 -21.63 17.90 -36.35
CA TRP A 235 -21.04 18.95 -37.17
C TRP A 235 -20.97 18.60 -38.66
N CYS A 236 -20.66 17.34 -38.99
CA CYS A 236 -20.46 16.91 -40.36
C CYS A 236 -21.54 15.95 -40.87
N GLY A 237 -22.46 15.49 -40.00
CA GLY A 237 -23.43 14.45 -40.37
C GLY A 237 -22.78 13.09 -40.66
N ILE A 238 -21.50 12.92 -40.33
CA ILE A 238 -20.72 11.72 -40.63
C ILE A 238 -21.09 10.65 -39.61
N SER A 239 -21.56 9.51 -40.13
CA SER A 239 -21.82 8.30 -39.36
C SER A 239 -20.83 7.19 -39.73
N PHE A 240 -20.83 6.11 -38.95
CA PHE A 240 -20.04 4.92 -39.28
C PHE A 240 -20.34 4.41 -40.70
N LEU A 241 -21.60 4.48 -41.13
CA LEU A 241 -22.02 4.06 -42.48
C LEU A 241 -21.39 4.93 -43.57
N THR A 242 -21.35 6.26 -43.38
CA THR A 242 -20.68 7.14 -44.34
C THR A 242 -19.17 6.87 -44.43
N CYS A 243 -18.53 6.46 -43.33
CA CYS A 243 -17.12 6.07 -43.35
C CYS A 243 -16.90 4.78 -44.16
N CYS A 244 -17.77 3.78 -43.99
CA CYS A 244 -17.75 2.56 -44.80
C CYS A 244 -17.96 2.86 -46.30
N GLU A 245 -18.84 3.80 -46.64
CA GLU A 245 -19.09 4.21 -48.01
C GLU A 245 -17.84 4.81 -48.67
N PHE A 246 -17.13 5.70 -47.97
CA PHE A 246 -15.85 6.25 -48.46
C PHE A 246 -14.80 5.16 -48.69
N VAL A 247 -14.73 4.16 -47.81
CA VAL A 247 -13.79 3.04 -47.95
C VAL A 247 -14.13 2.20 -49.18
N PHE A 248 -15.41 1.86 -49.40
CA PHE A 248 -15.82 1.13 -50.61
C PHE A 248 -15.56 1.94 -51.88
N LEU A 249 -15.89 3.23 -51.88
CA LEU A 249 -15.62 4.12 -52.99
C LEU A 249 -14.11 4.17 -53.31
N PHE A 250 -13.26 4.25 -52.29
CA PHE A 250 -11.81 4.23 -52.47
C PHE A 250 -11.31 2.92 -53.09
N PHE A 251 -11.83 1.77 -52.63
CA PHE A 251 -11.46 0.48 -53.21
C PHE A 251 -11.93 0.31 -54.66
N GLU A 252 -13.17 0.70 -54.98
CA GLU A 252 -13.68 0.64 -56.37
C GLU A 252 -12.92 1.58 -57.30
N THR A 253 -12.68 2.82 -56.87
CA THR A 253 -11.93 3.79 -57.69
C THR A 253 -10.48 3.37 -57.89
N ALA A 254 -9.82 2.80 -56.87
CA ALA A 254 -8.50 2.22 -57.00
C ALA A 254 -8.49 1.01 -57.96
N TYR A 255 -9.48 0.13 -57.87
CA TYR A 255 -9.63 -1.02 -58.78
C TYR A 255 -9.81 -0.56 -60.23
N MET A 256 -10.74 0.37 -60.49
CA MET A 256 -10.96 0.92 -61.83
C MET A 256 -9.74 1.67 -62.37
N SER A 257 -9.02 2.41 -61.53
CA SER A 257 -7.77 3.09 -61.92
C SER A 257 -6.66 2.11 -62.26
N ALA A 258 -6.52 1.04 -61.48
CA ALA A 258 -5.56 -0.03 -61.75
C ALA A 258 -5.90 -0.77 -63.05
N GLU A 259 -7.18 -1.09 -63.30
CA GLU A 259 -7.62 -1.72 -64.54
C GLU A 259 -7.41 -0.80 -65.75
N HIS A 260 -7.71 0.50 -65.62
CA HIS A 260 -7.46 1.48 -66.67
C HIS A 260 -5.97 1.58 -67.03
N ASN A 261 -5.11 1.69 -66.02
CA ASN A 261 -3.65 1.72 -66.21
C ASN A 261 -3.11 0.40 -66.76
N TYR A 262 -3.65 -0.75 -66.34
CA TYR A 262 -3.30 -2.06 -66.87
C TYR A 262 -3.67 -2.19 -68.36
N ASN A 263 -4.85 -1.72 -68.76
CA ASN A 263 -5.30 -1.73 -70.16
C ASN A 263 -4.45 -0.80 -71.05
N ILE A 264 -4.07 0.38 -70.56
CA ILE A 264 -3.11 1.27 -71.27
C ILE A 264 -1.75 0.59 -71.40
N TYR A 265 -1.27 -0.07 -70.34
CA TYR A 265 0.00 -0.79 -70.37
C TYR A 265 -0.04 -1.94 -71.38
N LYS A 266 -1.13 -2.72 -71.42
CA LYS A 266 -1.33 -3.81 -72.37
C LYS A 266 -1.32 -3.31 -73.82
N LYS A 267 -2.05 -2.22 -74.13
CA LYS A 267 -2.01 -1.60 -75.47
C LYS A 267 -0.60 -1.17 -75.88
N LYS A 268 0.13 -0.46 -75.01
CA LYS A 268 1.53 -0.07 -75.28
C LYS A 268 2.45 -1.27 -75.52
N LYS A 269 2.21 -2.40 -74.82
CA LYS A 269 2.98 -3.64 -75.01
C LYS A 269 2.66 -4.31 -76.36
N GLU A 270 1.39 -4.33 -76.75
CA GLU A 270 0.94 -4.83 -78.06
C GLU A 270 1.47 -3.95 -79.21
N ASP A 271 1.43 -2.62 -79.08
CA ASP A 271 1.98 -1.70 -80.08
C ASP A 271 3.50 -1.84 -80.24
N LYS A 272 4.24 -2.00 -79.12
CA LYS A 272 5.68 -2.32 -79.17
C LYS A 272 5.97 -3.66 -79.82
N ARG A 273 5.09 -4.66 -79.64
CA ARG A 273 5.25 -5.98 -80.26
C ARG A 273 4.99 -5.91 -81.77
N LYS A 274 3.94 -5.19 -82.21
CA LYS A 274 3.68 -4.92 -83.64
C LYS A 274 4.80 -4.13 -84.30
N GLN A 275 5.37 -3.12 -83.64
CA GLN A 275 6.54 -2.41 -84.16
C GLN A 275 7.77 -3.31 -84.30
N ARG A 276 8.02 -4.25 -83.37
CA ARG A 276 9.12 -5.22 -83.51
C ARG A 276 8.90 -6.20 -84.66
N GLU A 277 7.65 -6.59 -84.94
CA GLU A 277 7.30 -7.43 -86.08
C GLU A 277 7.42 -6.68 -87.42
N LEU A 278 7.20 -5.36 -87.45
CA LEU A 278 7.38 -4.50 -88.63
C LEU A 278 8.84 -4.15 -88.96
N TRP A 279 9.74 -4.18 -87.98
CA TRP A 279 11.18 -3.88 -88.14
C TRP A 279 12.05 -5.17 -88.21
N GLY A 280 11.42 -6.35 -88.29
CA GLY A 280 12.07 -7.67 -88.29
C GLY A 280 12.09 -8.39 -89.65
N THR A 281 11.79 -7.69 -90.74
CA THR A 281 12.00 -8.10 -92.15
C THR A 281 12.96 -7.14 -92.82
#